data_AF-A0A6M0AI08-F1
#
_entry.id   AF-A0A6M0AI08-F1
#
_cell.length_a   1.000
_cell.length_b   1.000
_cell.length_c   1.000
_cell.angle_alpha   90.00
_cell.angle_beta   90.00
_cell.angle_gamma   90.00
#
_symmetry.space_group_name_H-M   'P 1'
#
loop_
_entity.id
_entity.type
_entity.pdbx_description
1 polymer ?
#
loop_
_entity_poly.entity_id
_entity_poly.type
_entity_poly.pdbx_seq_one_letter_code
_entity_poly.pdbx_strand_id
1 'polypeptide(L)'
;GLSGWTANDWSQAGNFDLMAPRADVDQWTQQLIFDALRENWVESPDSLAQRLDLSPTAVLGALGAYTQAGRAIYDLNKQVYRVRELSREPLPMERLRFANQREETATRFLSNNAVEVTSVKDAGGTLQLQGNVTDKSKTYNPVLTIDRDERIIAAECTCNWYQQNKLYKGPCEHILALRMQHARQSQ
;
A
#
# COMPACT_ATOMS: atom_id res chain seq x y z
N GLY A 1 -1.36 -34.77 -17.71
CA GLY A 1 -1.77 -33.36 -17.52
C GLY A 1 -1.17 -32.89 -16.23
N LEU A 2 -0.28 -31.88 -16.30
CA LEU A 2 0.49 -31.39 -15.16
C LEU A 2 -0.40 -30.51 -14.26
N SER A 3 -1.22 -31.12 -13.43
CA SER A 3 -1.95 -30.45 -12.35
C SER A 3 -1.09 -30.48 -11.09
N GLY A 4 -0.58 -29.32 -10.67
CA GLY A 4 0.17 -29.26 -9.40
C GLY A 4 0.76 -27.90 -9.03
N TRP A 5 0.72 -26.89 -9.90
CA TRP A 5 1.38 -25.59 -9.63
C TRP A 5 0.43 -24.38 -9.52
N THR A 6 -0.90 -24.57 -9.57
CA THR A 6 -1.85 -23.46 -9.53
C THR A 6 -2.65 -23.31 -8.24
N ALA A 7 -2.54 -24.23 -7.27
CA ALA A 7 -3.39 -24.23 -6.08
C ALA A 7 -2.69 -23.76 -4.79
N ASN A 8 -1.40 -23.45 -4.82
CA ASN A 8 -0.67 -22.96 -3.65
C ASN A 8 0.01 -21.63 -3.95
N ASP A 9 -0.78 -20.56 -3.86
CA ASP A 9 -0.29 -19.19 -3.83
C ASP A 9 0.12 -18.83 -2.40
N TRP A 10 1.23 -19.43 -1.95
CA TRP A 10 1.82 -19.15 -0.63
C TRP A 10 2.28 -17.70 -0.49
N SER A 11 2.50 -17.01 -1.61
CA SER A 11 2.81 -15.58 -1.67
C SER A 11 1.61 -14.68 -1.36
N GLN A 12 0.42 -14.95 -1.90
CA GLN A 12 -0.77 -14.15 -1.61
C GLN A 12 -1.41 -14.44 -0.26
N ALA A 13 -1.32 -15.69 0.24
CA ALA A 13 -1.96 -16.06 1.51
C ALA A 13 -1.39 -15.28 2.72
N GLY A 14 -0.12 -14.87 2.64
CA GLY A 14 0.53 -14.13 3.73
C GLY A 14 0.20 -12.64 3.77
N ASN A 15 -0.15 -12.01 2.64
CA ASN A 15 -0.31 -10.54 2.52
C ASN A 15 0.81 -9.75 3.25
N PHE A 16 2.04 -10.28 3.33
CA PHE A 16 3.14 -9.66 4.10
C PHE A 16 3.52 -8.28 3.54
N ASP A 17 3.29 -8.07 2.24
CA ASP A 17 3.27 -6.77 1.56
C ASP A 17 2.45 -5.72 2.34
N LEU A 18 1.24 -6.08 2.81
CA LEU A 18 0.32 -5.17 3.51
C LEU A 18 0.80 -4.82 4.93
N MET A 19 1.94 -5.37 5.35
CA MET A 19 2.60 -5.10 6.62
C MET A 19 3.90 -4.29 6.47
N ALA A 20 4.34 -4.00 5.24
CA ALA A 20 5.48 -3.13 5.02
C ALA A 20 5.02 -1.66 5.00
N PRO A 21 5.78 -0.74 5.63
CA PRO A 21 5.49 0.70 5.52
C PRO A 21 5.66 1.12 4.06
N ARG A 22 4.53 1.40 3.40
CA ARG A 22 4.55 2.05 2.10
C ARG A 22 4.69 3.54 2.39
N ALA A 23 5.82 4.13 2.01
CA ALA A 23 5.92 5.58 2.02
C ALA A 23 4.80 6.13 1.11
N ASP A 24 3.92 6.97 1.65
CA ASP A 24 2.85 7.64 0.90
C ASP A 24 3.47 8.73 0.03
N VAL A 25 4.15 8.31 -1.05
CA VAL A 25 4.70 9.21 -2.06
C VAL A 25 3.61 9.40 -3.11
N ASP A 26 3.18 10.63 -3.33
CA ASP A 26 2.14 10.93 -4.30
C ASP A 26 2.57 10.53 -5.73
N GLN A 27 1.59 10.30 -6.60
CA GLN A 27 1.81 9.76 -7.95
C GLN A 27 2.67 10.67 -8.82
N TRP A 28 2.57 11.99 -8.63
CA TRP A 28 3.37 12.94 -9.40
C TRP A 28 4.83 12.84 -9.01
N THR A 29 5.11 12.82 -7.71
CA THR A 29 6.47 12.67 -7.18
C THR A 29 7.07 11.31 -7.55
N GLN A 30 6.30 10.22 -7.50
CA GLN A 30 6.78 8.92 -7.97
C GLN A 30 7.19 8.95 -9.45
N GLN A 31 6.34 9.53 -10.31
CA GLN A 31 6.59 9.62 -11.74
C GLN A 31 7.82 10.48 -12.04
N LEU A 32 7.97 11.61 -11.35
CA LEU A 32 9.14 12.48 -11.43
C LEU A 32 10.44 11.73 -11.09
N ILE A 33 10.45 10.99 -9.97
CA ILE A 33 11.61 10.18 -9.55
C ILE A 33 11.97 9.13 -10.61
N PHE A 34 10.97 8.47 -11.18
CA PHE A 34 11.20 7.44 -12.19
C PHE A 34 11.72 8.01 -13.51
N ASP A 35 11.14 9.10 -13.98
CA ASP A 35 11.57 9.76 -15.22
C ASP A 35 12.99 10.31 -15.07
N ALA A 36 13.32 10.87 -13.91
CA ALA A 36 14.70 11.26 -13.59
C ALA A 36 15.66 10.06 -13.63
N LEU A 37 15.29 8.92 -13.02
CA LEU A 37 16.12 7.71 -13.10
C LEU A 37 16.26 7.21 -14.56
N ARG A 38 15.25 7.38 -15.41
CA ARG A 38 15.30 7.02 -16.84
C ARG A 38 16.26 7.86 -17.66
N GLU A 39 16.53 9.11 -17.26
CA GLU A 39 17.51 9.95 -17.95
C GLU A 39 18.92 9.35 -17.84
N ASN A 40 19.28 8.87 -16.65
CA ASN A 40 20.61 8.33 -16.37
C ASN A 40 20.71 6.80 -16.49
N TRP A 41 19.56 6.11 -16.57
CA TRP A 41 19.38 4.64 -16.53
C TRP A 41 19.89 3.93 -15.27
N VAL A 42 20.80 4.55 -14.53
CA VAL A 42 21.41 4.06 -13.31
C VAL A 42 21.77 5.24 -12.40
N GLU A 43 21.34 5.19 -11.14
CA GLU A 43 21.65 6.25 -10.17
C GLU A 43 21.54 5.73 -8.73
N SER A 44 22.31 6.31 -7.80
CA SER A 44 22.16 6.02 -6.38
C SER A 44 20.97 6.78 -5.78
N PRO A 45 20.31 6.27 -4.73
CA PRO A 45 19.22 6.98 -4.06
C PRO A 45 19.64 8.37 -3.57
N ASP A 46 20.84 8.50 -2.99
CA ASP A 46 21.33 9.78 -2.47
C ASP A 46 21.57 10.82 -3.58
N SER A 47 22.15 10.39 -4.71
CA SER A 47 22.35 11.27 -5.86
C SER A 47 21.02 11.74 -6.44
N LEU A 48 20.06 10.81 -6.57
CA LEU A 48 18.75 11.11 -7.11
C LEU A 48 17.94 12.04 -6.19
N ALA A 49 18.02 11.82 -4.87
CA ALA A 49 17.43 12.69 -3.85
C ALA A 49 18.02 14.10 -3.91
N GLN A 50 19.35 14.22 -4.00
CA GLN A 50 20.02 15.51 -4.13
C GLN A 50 19.66 16.23 -5.42
N ARG A 51 19.59 15.51 -6.55
CA ARG A 51 19.28 16.09 -7.86
C ARG A 51 17.85 16.61 -7.95
N LEU A 52 16.90 15.93 -7.29
CA LEU A 52 15.49 16.28 -7.32
C LEU A 52 15.05 17.16 -6.15
N ASP A 53 15.95 17.46 -5.21
CA ASP A 53 15.64 18.14 -3.94
C ASP A 53 14.50 17.44 -3.17
N LEU A 54 14.56 16.11 -3.12
CA LEU A 54 13.56 15.25 -2.48
C LEU A 54 14.15 14.53 -1.26
N SER A 55 13.28 14.15 -0.32
CA SER A 55 13.71 13.36 0.84
C SER A 55 14.22 11.97 0.41
N PRO A 56 15.32 11.45 1.01
CA PRO A 56 15.81 10.11 0.71
C PRO A 56 14.77 9.01 0.95
N THR A 57 13.88 9.20 1.93
CA THR A 57 12.79 8.27 2.24
C THR A 57 11.75 8.21 1.12
N ALA A 58 11.37 9.36 0.54
CA ALA A 58 10.46 9.39 -0.62
C ALA A 58 11.09 8.74 -1.85
N VAL A 59 12.37 9.00 -2.10
CA VAL A 59 13.10 8.38 -3.22
C VAL A 59 13.18 6.87 -3.07
N LEU A 60 13.60 6.37 -1.90
CA LEU A 60 13.66 4.93 -1.63
C LEU A 60 12.27 4.27 -1.68
N GLY A 61 11.24 4.94 -1.17
CA GLY A 61 9.86 4.48 -1.25
C GLY A 61 9.38 4.31 -2.69
N ALA A 62 9.58 5.33 -3.53
CA ALA A 62 9.21 5.28 -4.94
C ALA A 62 10.00 4.21 -5.71
N LEU A 63 11.33 4.17 -5.54
CA LEU A 63 12.19 3.18 -6.19
C LEU A 63 11.84 1.75 -5.76
N GLY A 64 11.51 1.54 -4.49
CA GLY A 64 10.99 0.27 -3.97
C GLY A 64 9.68 -0.15 -4.65
N ALA A 65 8.73 0.78 -4.80
CA ALA A 65 7.49 0.54 -5.53
C ALA A 65 7.74 0.16 -7.00
N TYR A 66 8.67 0.84 -7.68
CA TYR A 66 9.04 0.49 -9.06
C TYR A 66 9.82 -0.83 -9.16
N THR A 67 10.54 -1.24 -8.12
CA THR A 67 11.14 -2.58 -8.04
C THR A 67 10.09 -3.67 -7.89
N GLN A 68 9.10 -3.48 -7.01
CA GLN A 68 7.97 -4.40 -6.88
C GLN A 68 7.17 -4.51 -8.19
N ALA A 69 7.02 -3.39 -8.91
CA ALA A 69 6.39 -3.34 -10.23
C ALA A 69 7.27 -3.87 -11.38
N GLY A 70 8.51 -4.31 -11.12
CA GLY A 70 9.42 -4.85 -12.14
C GLY A 70 9.87 -3.82 -13.19
N ARG A 71 9.94 -2.54 -12.81
CA ARG A 71 10.41 -1.42 -13.66
C ARG A 71 11.79 -0.91 -13.28
N ALA A 72 12.23 -1.16 -12.06
CA ALA A 72 13.57 -0.86 -11.58
C ALA A 72 14.18 -2.07 -10.85
N ILE A 73 15.49 -2.18 -10.81
CA ILE A 73 16.21 -3.18 -10.02
C ILE A 73 17.30 -2.52 -9.19
N TYR A 74 17.48 -3.01 -7.96
CA TYR A 74 18.59 -2.58 -7.12
C TYR A 74 19.83 -3.46 -7.33
N ASP A 75 20.96 -2.82 -7.64
CA ASP A 75 22.27 -3.44 -7.78
C ASP A 75 23.02 -3.34 -6.44
N LEU A 76 23.01 -4.43 -5.66
CA LEU A 76 23.60 -4.48 -4.32
C LEU A 76 25.10 -4.16 -4.30
N ASN A 77 25.84 -4.56 -5.33
CA ASN A 77 27.29 -4.38 -5.37
C ASN A 77 27.68 -2.92 -5.58
N LYS A 78 26.88 -2.20 -6.37
CA LYS A 78 27.14 -0.80 -6.72
C LYS A 78 26.27 0.19 -5.93
N GLN A 79 25.33 -0.31 -5.13
CA GLN A 79 24.38 0.48 -4.35
C GLN A 79 23.59 1.50 -5.20
N VAL A 80 23.16 1.07 -6.39
CA VAL A 80 22.43 1.91 -7.35
C VAL A 80 21.15 1.22 -7.80
N TYR A 81 20.15 2.02 -8.15
CA TYR A 81 18.98 1.54 -8.88
C TYR A 81 19.24 1.64 -10.37
N ARG A 82 18.70 0.68 -11.14
CA ARG A 82 18.76 0.64 -12.59
C ARG A 82 17.35 0.55 -13.14
N VAL A 83 17.07 1.26 -14.23
CA VAL A 83 15.84 1.05 -14.99
C VAL A 83 15.89 -0.31 -15.65
N ARG A 84 14.83 -1.09 -15.49
CA ARG A 84 14.64 -2.38 -16.14
C ARG A 84 13.16 -2.58 -16.40
N GLU A 85 12.65 -1.98 -17.46
CA GLU A 85 11.27 -2.20 -17.90
C GLU A 85 11.17 -3.58 -18.58
N LEU A 86 10.49 -4.53 -17.92
CA LEU A 86 10.24 -5.87 -18.46
C LEU A 86 9.27 -5.87 -19.66
N SER A 87 8.51 -4.77 -19.84
CA SER A 87 7.50 -4.60 -20.89
C SER A 87 7.89 -3.50 -21.86
N ARG A 88 7.56 -3.68 -23.15
CA ARG A 88 7.71 -2.65 -24.20
C ARG A 88 6.73 -1.49 -24.03
N GLU A 89 5.55 -1.75 -23.48
CA GLU A 89 4.56 -0.74 -23.15
C GLU A 89 4.68 -0.37 -21.67
N PRO A 90 4.61 0.92 -21.31
CA PRO A 90 4.65 1.35 -19.92
C PRO A 90 3.59 0.61 -19.13
N LEU A 91 4.01 -0.07 -18.07
CA LEU A 91 3.07 -0.78 -17.22
C LEU A 91 2.10 0.24 -16.58
N PRO A 92 0.79 -0.04 -16.54
CA PRO A 92 -0.18 0.86 -15.95
C PRO A 92 0.02 0.91 -14.43
N MET A 93 0.89 1.80 -13.96
CA MET A 93 1.27 1.93 -12.56
C MET A 93 0.07 2.12 -11.62
N GLU A 94 -0.98 2.77 -12.11
CA GLU A 94 -2.26 2.95 -11.39
C GLU A 94 -2.93 1.62 -11.01
N ARG A 95 -2.74 0.57 -11.83
CA ARG A 95 -3.25 -0.78 -11.56
C ARG A 95 -2.28 -1.62 -10.74
N LEU A 96 -0.99 -1.30 -10.78
CA LEU A 96 0.07 -2.05 -10.09
C LEU A 96 0.36 -1.53 -8.68
N ARG A 97 -0.02 -0.30 -8.35
CA ARG A 97 0.18 0.27 -7.01
C ARG A 97 -0.64 -0.41 -5.91
N PHE A 98 -1.66 -1.18 -6.30
CA PHE A 98 -2.54 -1.88 -5.38
C PHE A 98 -2.28 -3.37 -5.46
N ALA A 99 -2.04 -4.01 -4.32
CA ALA A 99 -1.83 -5.45 -4.26
C ALA A 99 -3.12 -6.21 -4.63
N ASN A 100 -4.30 -5.59 -4.45
CA ASN A 100 -5.59 -6.15 -4.84
C ASN A 100 -6.69 -5.08 -5.01
N GLN A 101 -7.83 -5.52 -5.54
CA GLN A 101 -9.02 -4.69 -5.79
C GLN A 101 -9.60 -4.02 -4.53
N ARG A 102 -9.45 -4.63 -3.35
CA ARG A 102 -9.96 -4.07 -2.08
C ARG A 102 -9.12 -2.88 -1.64
N GLU A 103 -7.81 -2.96 -1.84
CA GLU A 103 -6.88 -1.86 -1.57
C GLU A 103 -7.11 -0.67 -2.51
N GLU A 104 -7.34 -0.93 -3.81
CA GLU A 104 -7.76 0.10 -4.76
C GLU A 104 -9.04 0.79 -4.29
N THR A 105 -10.02 0.01 -3.84
CA THR A 105 -11.32 0.53 -3.40
C THR A 105 -11.21 1.31 -2.10
N ALA A 106 -10.40 0.83 -1.15
CA ALA A 106 -10.08 1.56 0.08
C ALA A 106 -9.49 2.94 -0.25
N THR A 107 -8.52 3.00 -1.16
CA THR A 107 -7.88 4.25 -1.58
C THR A 107 -8.88 5.21 -2.24
N ARG A 108 -9.82 4.70 -3.04
CA ARG A 108 -10.91 5.52 -3.60
C ARG A 108 -11.78 6.17 -2.52
N PHE A 109 -12.07 5.47 -1.42
CA PHE A 109 -12.84 6.08 -0.33
C PHE A 109 -12.11 7.26 0.29
N LEU A 110 -10.79 7.14 0.47
CA LEU A 110 -9.99 8.25 1.00
C LEU A 110 -9.95 9.44 0.03
N SER A 111 -9.72 9.19 -1.26
CA SER A 111 -9.69 10.27 -2.27
C SER A 111 -11.02 11.02 -2.39
N ASN A 112 -12.13 10.36 -2.07
CA ASN A 112 -13.47 10.96 -2.07
C ASN A 112 -13.86 11.56 -0.72
N ASN A 113 -12.96 11.65 0.27
CA ASN A 113 -13.25 12.07 1.64
C ASN A 113 -14.43 11.31 2.28
N ALA A 114 -14.57 10.03 1.94
CA ALA A 114 -15.69 9.19 2.37
C ALA A 114 -15.38 8.37 3.63
N VAL A 115 -14.27 8.68 4.32
CA VAL A 115 -13.81 7.98 5.52
C VAL A 115 -13.69 8.97 6.67
N GLU A 116 -14.31 8.63 7.80
CA GLU A 116 -14.25 9.41 9.03
C GLU A 116 -13.76 8.52 10.17
N VAL A 117 -12.71 8.94 10.88
CA VAL A 117 -12.25 8.29 12.10
C VAL A 117 -13.04 8.90 13.27
N THR A 118 -13.84 8.11 13.97
CA THR A 118 -14.74 8.60 15.03
C THR A 118 -14.17 8.37 16.43
N SER A 119 -13.33 7.35 16.62
CA SER A 119 -12.69 7.09 17.90
C SER A 119 -11.32 6.45 17.71
N VAL A 120 -10.36 6.96 18.47
CA VAL A 120 -9.01 6.42 18.60
C VAL A 120 -8.76 6.19 20.08
N LYS A 121 -8.49 4.94 20.47
CA LYS A 121 -8.17 4.59 21.86
C LYS A 121 -6.84 3.86 21.88
N ASP A 122 -5.85 4.47 22.51
CA ASP A 122 -4.58 3.81 22.82
C ASP A 122 -4.65 3.23 24.23
N ALA A 123 -4.56 1.90 24.32
CA ALA A 123 -4.53 1.16 25.57
C ALA A 123 -3.16 0.51 25.77
N GLY A 124 -2.10 1.32 25.82
CA GLY A 124 -0.80 0.96 26.37
C GLY A 124 -0.18 -0.29 25.76
N GLY A 125 -0.44 -0.55 24.48
CA GLY A 125 -0.01 -1.75 23.77
C GLY A 125 -0.91 -2.19 22.62
N THR A 126 -2.14 -1.70 22.59
CA THR A 126 -3.03 -1.84 21.42
C THR A 126 -3.69 -0.50 21.10
N LEU A 127 -3.83 -0.23 19.80
CA LEU A 127 -4.50 0.93 19.25
C LEU A 127 -5.84 0.49 18.65
N GLN A 128 -6.94 0.88 19.27
CA GLN A 128 -8.27 0.61 18.76
C GLN A 128 -8.79 1.81 17.96
N LEU A 129 -9.15 1.55 16.71
CA LEU A 129 -9.74 2.51 15.79
C LEU A 129 -11.19 2.13 15.50
N GLN A 130 -12.04 3.14 15.47
CA GLN A 130 -13.42 3.03 15.01
C GLN A 130 -13.73 4.21 14.10
N GLY A 131 -14.55 3.97 13.09
CA GLY A 131 -14.92 5.01 12.14
C GLY A 131 -16.10 4.64 11.28
N ASN A 132 -16.37 5.52 10.33
CA ASN A 132 -17.43 5.41 9.34
C ASN A 132 -16.80 5.45 7.94
N VAL A 133 -17.28 4.58 7.05
CA VAL A 133 -16.91 4.62 5.62
C VAL A 133 -18.20 4.65 4.81
N THR A 134 -18.38 5.71 4.02
CA THR A 134 -19.54 5.86 3.16
C THR A 134 -19.21 5.33 1.76
N ASP A 135 -19.94 4.30 1.34
CA ASP A 135 -19.92 3.83 -0.05
C ASP A 135 -21.28 4.08 -0.67
N LYS A 136 -21.30 4.98 -1.65
CA LYS A 136 -22.51 5.48 -2.33
C LYS A 136 -23.51 6.08 -1.33
N SER A 137 -24.52 5.30 -0.93
CA SER A 137 -25.60 5.71 -0.02
C SER A 137 -25.63 4.92 1.28
N LYS A 138 -24.67 4.02 1.52
CA LYS A 138 -24.58 3.22 2.73
C LYS A 138 -23.34 3.61 3.51
N THR A 139 -23.50 3.74 4.83
CA THR A 139 -22.39 3.93 5.75
C THR A 139 -22.10 2.62 6.45
N TYR A 140 -20.84 2.21 6.42
CA TYR A 140 -20.33 1.06 7.13
C TYR A 140 -19.52 1.51 8.34
N ASN A 141 -19.52 0.71 9.40
CA ASN A 141 -18.85 1.04 10.65
C ASN A 141 -17.72 0.04 10.89
N PRO A 142 -16.54 0.21 10.27
CA PRO A 142 -15.39 -0.58 10.59
C PRO A 142 -14.84 -0.25 11.99
N VAL A 143 -14.38 -1.29 12.67
CA VAL A 143 -13.61 -1.23 13.91
C VAL A 143 -12.38 -2.10 13.70
N LEU A 144 -11.21 -1.65 14.12
CA LEU A 144 -10.01 -2.48 14.09
C LEU A 144 -9.12 -2.18 15.29
N THR A 145 -8.35 -3.17 15.70
CA THR A 145 -7.36 -3.09 16.78
C THR A 145 -6.01 -3.45 16.21
N ILE A 146 -5.04 -2.57 16.42
CA ILE A 146 -3.66 -2.72 15.98
C ILE A 146 -2.79 -2.98 17.21
N ASP A 147 -1.80 -3.85 17.13
CA ASP A 147 -0.78 -4.01 18.17
C ASP A 147 0.41 -3.04 17.98
N ARG A 148 1.43 -3.15 18.84
CA ARG A 148 2.65 -2.33 18.76
C ARG A 148 3.49 -2.60 17.50
N ASP A 149 3.31 -3.74 16.85
CA ASP A 149 4.01 -4.12 15.61
C ASP A 149 3.23 -3.68 14.36
N GLU A 150 2.25 -2.80 14.52
CA GLU A 150 1.35 -2.30 13.47
C GLU A 150 0.50 -3.40 12.79
N ARG A 151 0.28 -4.53 13.46
CA ARG A 151 -0.53 -5.64 12.93
C ARG A 151 -1.97 -5.51 13.36
N ILE A 152 -2.90 -5.80 12.45
CA ILE A 152 -4.33 -5.89 12.78
C ILE A 152 -4.57 -7.19 13.54
N ILE A 153 -4.77 -7.10 14.85
CA ILE A 153 -5.02 -8.25 15.73
C ILE A 153 -6.52 -8.58 15.87
N ALA A 154 -7.38 -7.58 15.63
CA ALA A 154 -8.83 -7.77 15.61
C ALA A 154 -9.46 -6.72 14.67
N ALA A 155 -10.54 -7.09 13.98
CA ALA A 155 -11.33 -6.13 13.23
C ALA A 155 -12.76 -6.63 13.00
N GLU A 156 -13.68 -5.69 12.88
CA GLU A 156 -15.09 -5.89 12.59
C GLU A 156 -15.58 -4.89 11.56
N CYS A 157 -16.55 -5.28 10.73
CA CYS A 157 -17.20 -4.37 9.79
C CYS A 157 -18.62 -4.82 9.50
N THR A 158 -19.52 -3.87 9.25
CA THR A 158 -20.92 -4.14 8.90
C THR A 158 -21.15 -4.51 7.43
N CYS A 159 -20.10 -4.65 6.61
CA CYS A 159 -20.24 -4.98 5.19
C CYS A 159 -20.44 -6.49 4.96
N ASN A 160 -21.12 -6.83 3.87
CA ASN A 160 -21.41 -8.22 3.50
C ASN A 160 -20.14 -9.08 3.35
N TRP A 161 -19.05 -8.51 2.80
CA TRP A 161 -17.78 -9.24 2.66
C TRP A 161 -17.25 -9.73 4.00
N TYR A 162 -17.22 -8.85 5.01
CA TYR A 162 -16.78 -9.20 6.36
C TYR A 162 -17.76 -10.15 7.04
N GLN A 163 -19.06 -9.95 6.88
CA GLN A 163 -20.07 -10.86 7.45
C GLN A 163 -19.89 -12.30 6.95
N GLN A 164 -19.55 -12.48 5.67
CA GLN A 164 -19.33 -13.80 5.07
C GLN A 164 -17.95 -14.39 5.35
N ASN A 165 -16.89 -13.58 5.32
CA ASN A 165 -15.51 -14.08 5.30
C ASN A 165 -14.72 -13.76 6.59
N LYS A 166 -15.25 -12.88 7.45
CA LYS A 166 -14.53 -12.32 8.61
C LYS A 166 -13.13 -11.85 8.16
N LEU A 167 -12.09 -12.21 8.91
CA LEU A 167 -10.69 -11.96 8.55
C LEU A 167 -10.03 -13.14 7.84
N TYR A 168 -10.72 -14.26 7.60
CA TYR A 168 -10.14 -15.46 6.99
C TYR A 168 -9.63 -15.23 5.55
N LYS A 169 -10.22 -14.27 4.84
CA LYS A 169 -9.74 -13.82 3.52
C LYS A 169 -9.09 -12.44 3.56
N GLY A 170 -8.64 -12.01 4.75
CA GLY A 170 -8.12 -10.68 5.01
C GLY A 170 -9.20 -9.60 5.17
N PRO A 171 -8.81 -8.38 5.57
CA PRO A 171 -9.73 -7.28 5.83
C PRO A 171 -10.53 -6.85 4.58
N CYS A 172 -11.71 -6.29 4.79
CA CYS A 172 -12.45 -5.62 3.72
C CYS A 172 -11.86 -4.25 3.40
N GLU A 173 -12.24 -3.70 2.26
CA GLU A 173 -11.91 -2.35 1.79
C GLU A 173 -12.22 -1.26 2.84
N HIS A 174 -13.28 -1.39 3.64
CA HIS A 174 -13.63 -0.41 4.67
C HIS A 174 -12.67 -0.42 5.86
N ILE A 175 -12.24 -1.61 6.31
CA ILE A 175 -11.24 -1.74 7.39
C ILE A 175 -9.89 -1.18 6.93
N LEU A 176 -9.49 -1.49 5.70
CA LEU A 176 -8.28 -0.94 5.09
C LEU A 176 -8.37 0.59 5.00
N ALA A 177 -9.50 1.12 4.54
CA ALA A 177 -9.71 2.56 4.41
C ALA A 177 -9.62 3.28 5.76
N LEU A 178 -10.22 2.71 6.82
CA LEU A 178 -10.12 3.27 8.17
C LEU A 178 -8.67 3.36 8.67
N ARG A 179 -7.89 2.29 8.48
CA ARG A 179 -6.46 2.26 8.84
C ARG A 179 -5.68 3.33 8.09
N MET A 180 -5.86 3.41 6.77
CA MET A 180 -5.18 4.40 5.93
C MET A 180 -5.54 5.83 6.32
N GLN A 181 -6.81 6.11 6.62
CA GLN A 181 -7.27 7.44 7.02
C GLN A 181 -6.64 7.87 8.34
N HIS A 182 -6.57 6.97 9.32
CA HIS A 182 -5.88 7.25 10.58
C HIS A 182 -4.40 7.56 10.35
N ALA A 183 -3.71 6.78 9.52
CA ALA A 183 -2.31 7.03 9.19
C ALA A 183 -2.09 8.43 8.56
N ARG A 184 -2.98 8.87 7.66
CA ARG A 184 -2.94 10.23 7.08
C ARG A 184 -3.18 11.34 8.10
N GLN A 185 -4.03 11.11 9.10
CA GLN A 185 -4.31 12.10 10.16
C GLN A 185 -3.22 12.14 11.23
N SER A 186 -2.37 11.12 11.29
CA SER A 186 -1.29 10.98 12.28
C SER A 186 0.06 11.54 11.79
N GLN A 187 0.14 11.92 10.51
CA GLN A 187 1.30 12.58 9.90
C GLN A 187 1.16 14.11 9.99
#